data_AF-E2CNU9-F1
#
_entry.id   AF-E2CNU9-F1
#
_cell.length_a   1.000
_cell.length_b   1.000
_cell.length_c   1.000
_cell.angle_alpha   90.00
_cell.angle_beta   90.00
_cell.angle_gamma   90.00
#
_symmetry.space_group_name_H-M   'P 1'
#
loop_
_entity.id
_entity.type
_entity.pdbx_description
1 polymer ?
#
loop_
_entity_poly.entity_id
_entity_poly.type
_entity_poly.pdbx_seq_one_letter_code
_entity_poly.pdbx_strand_id
1 'polypeptide(L)'
;MSAVFPIEDKPRYGRFVATAGQTIFAIPFEFQQNRDVKVRRTPVANGVPTLLAEGVNYTMAGAGVYNGGSFVLIDPASEGDVFEVWGDAVLDRTSSIVQAGKFRSKPNDDEHDRHRIIQQELKREAERAIRGPMGMKAPEIIGEPTPDRTLMFDNDGNIIVGPNAGDVAGANQAAQTAVTAAETVQLAKQNVLDLEEKARRWASETPGTEVSDGEYSAKHYAEIARQLVEKPLIFYGLRRGDNHLIFDVGAGNFVSQNYRWWDLKSPGINFSIDANGHLIAEIM
;
A
#
# COMPACT_ATOMS: atom_id res chain seq x y z
N MET A 1 58.14 -21.31 -33.11
CA MET A 1 58.05 -20.48 -31.89
C MET A 1 56.67 -20.75 -31.30
N SER A 2 56.61 -21.39 -30.13
CA SER A 2 55.33 -21.55 -29.41
C SER A 2 55.01 -20.17 -28.85
N ALA A 3 54.07 -19.46 -29.48
CA ALA A 3 53.54 -18.24 -28.89
C ALA A 3 52.79 -18.65 -27.62
N VAL A 4 53.38 -18.34 -26.47
CA VAL A 4 52.72 -18.40 -25.17
C VAL A 4 51.81 -17.19 -25.13
N PHE A 5 50.51 -17.42 -25.15
CA PHE A 5 49.54 -16.35 -25.09
C PHE A 5 48.99 -16.28 -23.67
N PRO A 6 49.16 -15.15 -22.95
CA PRO A 6 48.70 -15.03 -21.58
C PRO A 6 47.18 -15.11 -21.51
N ILE A 7 46.65 -15.89 -20.57
CA ILE A 7 45.20 -15.95 -20.31
C ILE A 7 44.67 -14.55 -19.95
N GLU A 8 43.83 -14.00 -20.82
CA GLU A 8 43.26 -12.65 -20.66
C GLU A 8 42.13 -12.66 -19.61
N ASP A 9 41.94 -11.54 -18.90
CA ASP A 9 40.78 -11.39 -18.01
C ASP A 9 39.53 -11.16 -18.87
N LYS A 10 38.72 -12.21 -19.03
CA LYS A 10 37.47 -12.19 -19.79
C LYS A 10 36.30 -12.54 -18.86
N PRO A 11 35.06 -12.11 -19.16
CA PRO A 11 33.88 -12.43 -18.33
C PRO A 11 33.57 -13.94 -18.22
N ARG A 12 34.21 -14.77 -19.07
CA ARG A 12 34.01 -16.22 -19.20
C ARG A 12 32.55 -16.64 -19.34
N TYR A 13 31.74 -15.74 -19.89
CA TYR A 13 30.30 -15.85 -20.06
C TYR A 13 29.90 -15.20 -21.38
N GLY A 14 28.93 -15.82 -22.07
CA GLY A 14 28.33 -15.29 -23.29
C GLY A 14 26.82 -15.56 -23.29
N ARG A 15 26.05 -14.63 -23.84
CA ARG A 15 24.60 -14.77 -24.02
C ARG A 15 24.23 -14.40 -25.46
N PHE A 16 23.46 -15.26 -26.10
CA PHE A 16 23.04 -15.11 -27.49
C PHE A 16 21.53 -15.25 -27.60
N VAL A 17 20.92 -14.46 -28.48
CA VAL A 17 19.55 -14.65 -28.93
C VAL A 17 19.64 -15.24 -30.33
N ALA A 18 19.09 -16.43 -30.52
CA ALA A 18 19.19 -17.16 -31.77
C ALA A 18 18.28 -16.57 -32.84
N THR A 19 18.77 -16.54 -34.08
CA THR A 19 17.92 -16.37 -35.26
C THR A 19 17.37 -17.72 -35.73
N ALA A 20 16.29 -17.70 -36.51
CA ALA A 20 15.66 -18.91 -37.02
C ALA A 20 16.68 -19.78 -37.78
N GLY A 21 16.84 -21.04 -37.37
CA GLY A 21 17.71 -21.98 -38.04
C GLY A 21 19.20 -21.86 -37.69
N GLN A 22 19.59 -20.98 -36.76
CA GLN A 22 20.98 -20.82 -36.37
C GLN A 22 21.50 -22.07 -35.66
N THR A 23 22.65 -22.58 -36.10
CA THR A 23 23.30 -23.77 -35.52
C THR A 23 24.63 -23.45 -34.87
N ILE A 24 25.32 -22.38 -35.27
CA ILE A 24 26.68 -22.06 -34.81
C ILE A 24 26.67 -20.83 -33.92
N PHE A 25 27.34 -20.94 -32.77
CA PHE A 25 27.53 -19.86 -31.81
C PHE A 25 28.99 -19.80 -31.36
N ALA A 26 29.58 -18.61 -31.36
CA ALA A 26 30.96 -18.39 -30.92
C ALA A 26 31.06 -18.33 -29.40
N ILE A 27 32.10 -18.94 -28.84
CA ILE A 27 32.42 -18.87 -27.41
C ILE A 27 33.44 -17.73 -27.22
N PRO A 28 33.10 -16.66 -26.47
CA PRO A 28 33.91 -15.43 -26.44
C PRO A 28 35.11 -15.51 -25.49
N PHE A 29 35.44 -16.69 -24.98
CA PHE A 29 36.51 -16.92 -24.02
C PHE A 29 37.24 -18.22 -24.31
N GLU A 30 38.49 -18.29 -23.88
CA GLU A 30 39.34 -19.47 -24.03
C GLU A 30 38.97 -20.57 -23.03
N PHE A 31 39.14 -21.82 -23.47
CA PHE A 31 38.92 -23.01 -22.67
C PHE A 31 39.91 -24.10 -23.11
N GLN A 32 40.35 -24.94 -22.17
CA GLN A 32 41.38 -25.94 -22.45
C GLN A 32 40.79 -27.26 -22.93
N GLN A 33 39.62 -27.64 -22.41
CA GLN A 33 38.93 -28.87 -22.78
C GLN A 33 37.44 -28.57 -22.98
N ASN A 34 36.80 -29.31 -23.88
CA ASN A 34 35.36 -29.14 -24.13
C ASN A 34 34.52 -29.27 -22.84
N ARG A 35 34.89 -30.18 -21.94
CA ARG A 35 34.21 -30.36 -20.65
C ARG A 35 34.24 -29.13 -19.72
N ASP A 36 35.13 -28.17 -19.96
CA ASP A 36 35.29 -26.93 -19.18
C ASP A 36 34.26 -25.85 -19.57
N VAL A 37 33.29 -26.18 -20.43
CA VAL A 37 32.26 -25.25 -20.90
C VAL A 37 30.89 -25.88 -20.75
N LYS A 38 29.94 -25.10 -20.23
CA LYS A 38 28.53 -25.46 -20.15
C LYS A 38 27.70 -24.55 -21.03
N VAL A 39 26.68 -25.15 -21.65
CA VAL A 39 25.71 -24.44 -22.49
C VAL A 39 24.32 -24.71 -21.96
N ARG A 40 23.54 -23.65 -21.79
CA ARG A 40 22.13 -23.70 -21.41
C ARG A 40 21.29 -23.06 -22.50
N ARG A 41 20.15 -23.67 -22.80
CA ARG A 41 19.13 -23.10 -23.68
C ARG A 41 17.92 -22.71 -22.84
N THR A 42 17.38 -21.53 -23.11
CA THR A 42 16.08 -21.11 -22.62
C THR A 42 15.17 -20.96 -23.84
N PRO A 43 14.29 -21.96 -24.11
CA PRO A 43 13.42 -21.92 -25.26
C PRO A 43 12.39 -20.80 -25.13
N VAL A 44 12.09 -20.10 -26.23
CA VAL A 44 11.07 -19.03 -26.22
C VAL A 44 9.67 -19.55 -25.86
N ALA A 45 9.35 -20.79 -26.23
CA ALA A 45 8.02 -21.38 -26.05
C ALA A 45 7.68 -21.69 -24.58
N ASN A 46 8.65 -22.16 -23.79
CA ASN A 46 8.43 -22.62 -22.42
C ASN A 46 9.10 -21.74 -21.37
N GLY A 47 10.11 -20.94 -21.74
CA GLY A 47 10.86 -20.07 -20.83
C GLY A 47 11.70 -20.79 -19.77
N VAL A 48 11.64 -22.13 -19.70
CA VAL A 48 12.39 -22.92 -18.71
C VAL A 48 13.82 -23.17 -19.20
N PRO A 49 14.85 -22.72 -18.48
CA PRO A 49 16.24 -22.98 -18.84
C PRO A 49 16.61 -24.45 -18.69
N THR A 50 17.19 -25.06 -19.72
CA THR A 50 17.66 -26.45 -19.71
C THR A 50 19.15 -26.54 -20.06
N LEU A 51 19.90 -27.31 -19.26
CA LEU A 51 21.31 -27.58 -19.54
C LEU A 51 21.41 -28.55 -20.72
N LEU A 52 22.23 -28.20 -21.71
CA LEU A 52 22.47 -29.05 -22.88
C LEU A 52 23.64 -29.98 -22.62
N ALA A 53 23.60 -31.17 -23.21
CA ALA A 53 24.68 -32.14 -23.17
C ALA A 53 25.49 -32.13 -24.48
N GLU A 54 26.81 -32.03 -24.37
CA GLU A 54 27.72 -32.20 -25.50
C GLU A 54 27.63 -33.64 -26.05
N GLY A 55 27.67 -33.79 -27.38
CA GLY A 55 27.53 -35.05 -28.10
C GLY A 55 26.07 -35.48 -28.31
N VAL A 56 25.12 -34.88 -27.59
CA VAL A 56 23.68 -35.15 -27.73
C VAL A 56 22.94 -33.97 -28.34
N ASN A 57 23.17 -32.76 -27.81
CA ASN A 57 22.49 -31.56 -28.27
C ASN A 57 23.38 -30.63 -29.11
N TYR A 58 24.69 -30.67 -28.85
CA TYR A 58 25.67 -29.85 -29.55
C TYR A 58 27.04 -30.52 -29.57
N THR A 59 27.90 -30.06 -30.47
CA THR A 59 29.34 -30.39 -30.51
C THR A 59 30.15 -29.13 -30.27
N MET A 60 31.34 -29.25 -29.66
CA MET A 60 32.25 -28.13 -29.44
C MET A 60 33.55 -28.27 -30.21
N ALA A 61 34.02 -27.13 -30.71
CA ALA A 61 35.32 -26.99 -31.35
C ALA A 61 36.06 -25.79 -30.75
N GLY A 62 37.39 -25.80 -30.84
CA GLY A 62 38.23 -24.68 -30.37
C GLY A 62 38.82 -24.84 -28.97
N ALA A 63 38.83 -26.05 -28.41
CA ALA A 63 39.62 -26.33 -27.21
C ALA A 63 41.10 -26.02 -27.42
N GLY A 64 41.70 -25.26 -26.51
CA GLY A 64 43.09 -24.83 -26.57
C GLY A 64 43.37 -23.69 -27.57
N VAL A 65 42.32 -23.01 -28.07
CA VAL A 65 42.45 -21.86 -28.97
C VAL A 65 42.30 -20.56 -28.17
N TYR A 66 43.22 -19.61 -28.39
CA TYR A 66 43.32 -18.35 -27.65
C TYR A 66 42.08 -17.44 -27.70
N ASN A 67 41.38 -17.44 -28.83
CA ASN A 67 40.15 -16.64 -29.02
C ASN A 67 38.87 -17.42 -28.69
N GLY A 68 39.00 -18.56 -28.02
CA GLY A 68 37.90 -19.47 -27.79
C GLY A 68 37.53 -20.27 -29.03
N GLY A 69 36.30 -20.76 -29.02
CA GLY A 69 35.82 -21.75 -29.97
C GLY A 69 34.39 -21.48 -30.41
N SER A 70 33.69 -22.53 -30.80
CA SER A 70 32.26 -22.47 -31.09
C SER A 70 31.58 -23.74 -30.63
N PHE A 71 30.29 -23.61 -30.31
CA PHE A 71 29.42 -24.77 -30.21
C PHE A 71 28.48 -24.80 -31.42
N VAL A 72 28.30 -26.01 -31.96
CA VAL A 72 27.43 -26.28 -33.11
C VAL A 72 26.30 -27.17 -32.63
N LEU A 73 25.08 -26.66 -32.69
CA LEU A 73 23.87 -27.41 -32.36
C LEU A 73 23.63 -28.52 -33.38
N ILE A 74 23.15 -29.67 -32.89
CA ILE A 74 22.73 -30.79 -33.73
C ILE A 74 21.36 -30.47 -34.35
N ASP A 75 20.45 -29.95 -33.54
CA ASP A 75 19.16 -29.44 -34.00
C ASP A 75 19.20 -27.90 -34.10
N PRO A 76 18.68 -27.31 -35.20
CA PRO A 76 18.67 -25.87 -35.37
C PRO A 76 17.89 -25.16 -34.27
N ALA A 77 18.40 -23.99 -33.84
CA ALA A 77 17.69 -23.14 -32.89
C ALA A 77 16.42 -22.53 -33.49
N SER A 78 15.42 -22.32 -32.65
CA SER A 78 14.24 -21.52 -33.00
C SER A 78 14.54 -20.04 -32.81
N GLU A 79 13.84 -19.19 -33.56
CA GLU A 79 13.98 -17.74 -33.41
C GLU A 79 13.60 -17.31 -31.99
N GLY A 80 14.45 -16.48 -31.38
CA GLY A 80 14.22 -15.97 -30.03
C GLY A 80 14.66 -16.89 -28.90
N ASP A 81 15.16 -18.10 -29.18
CA ASP A 81 15.79 -18.93 -28.16
C ASP A 81 17.03 -18.24 -27.58
N VAL A 82 17.16 -18.27 -26.26
CA VAL A 82 18.31 -17.68 -25.59
C VAL A 82 19.31 -18.77 -25.22
N PHE A 83 20.54 -18.63 -25.68
CA PHE A 83 21.64 -19.51 -25.30
C PHE A 83 22.59 -18.77 -24.37
N GLU A 84 22.94 -19.42 -23.28
CA GLU A 84 23.91 -18.94 -22.31
C GLU A 84 25.05 -19.94 -22.25
N VAL A 85 26.28 -19.44 -22.38
CA VAL A 85 27.50 -20.23 -22.30
C VAL A 85 28.38 -19.68 -21.20
N TRP A 86 28.94 -20.56 -20.38
CA TRP A 86 29.89 -20.18 -19.34
C TRP A 86 30.99 -21.21 -19.19
N GLY A 87 32.16 -20.73 -18.78
CA GLY A 87 33.24 -21.60 -18.30
C GLY A 87 32.86 -22.26 -16.97
N ASP A 88 33.14 -23.55 -16.87
CA ASP A 88 33.05 -24.40 -15.68
C ASP A 88 34.24 -25.37 -15.71
N ALA A 89 35.45 -24.84 -15.51
CA ALA A 89 36.67 -25.62 -15.66
C ALA A 89 36.77 -26.71 -14.57
N VAL A 90 37.10 -27.93 -14.99
CA VAL A 90 37.20 -29.05 -14.05
C VAL A 90 38.41 -28.84 -13.12
N LEU A 91 38.20 -28.97 -11.80
CA LEU A 91 39.22 -28.79 -10.75
C LEU A 91 40.23 -29.96 -10.67
N ASP A 92 40.48 -30.65 -11.78
CA ASP A 92 41.45 -31.74 -11.85
C ASP A 92 42.84 -31.21 -12.23
N ARG A 93 43.85 -31.62 -11.47
CA ARG A 93 45.24 -31.49 -11.90
C ARG A 93 45.56 -32.56 -12.93
N THR A 94 46.05 -32.15 -14.10
CA THR A 94 46.39 -33.08 -15.19
C THR A 94 47.85 -33.49 -15.19
N SER A 95 48.72 -32.74 -14.50
CA SER A 95 50.14 -33.04 -14.41
C SER A 95 50.61 -33.21 -12.96
N SER A 96 51.48 -34.22 -12.79
CA SER A 96 52.19 -34.51 -11.54
C SER A 96 53.68 -34.43 -11.81
N ILE A 97 54.38 -33.63 -11.02
CA ILE A 97 55.84 -33.46 -11.11
C ILE A 97 56.47 -34.29 -10.00
N VAL A 98 57.27 -35.28 -10.37
CA VAL A 98 58.01 -36.12 -9.42
C VAL A 98 59.33 -35.48 -9.02
N GLN A 99 59.78 -35.75 -7.80
CA GLN A 99 61.10 -35.31 -7.33
C GLN A 99 62.20 -35.89 -8.24
N ALA A 100 63.12 -35.04 -8.69
CA ALA A 100 64.17 -35.35 -9.68
C ALA A 100 63.67 -35.73 -11.10
N GLY A 101 62.39 -35.50 -11.41
CA GLY A 101 61.84 -35.62 -12.76
C GLY A 101 62.29 -34.49 -13.69
N LYS A 102 62.16 -34.70 -15.01
CA LYS A 102 62.45 -33.66 -16.00
C LYS A 102 61.37 -32.58 -15.97
N PHE A 103 61.74 -31.38 -15.52
CA PHE A 103 60.86 -30.21 -15.58
C PHE A 103 60.69 -29.75 -17.03
N ARG A 104 59.45 -29.73 -17.53
CA ARG A 104 59.11 -29.24 -18.88
C ARG A 104 58.25 -27.99 -18.72
N SER A 105 58.54 -26.96 -19.50
CA SER A 105 57.79 -25.70 -19.46
C SER A 105 56.33 -25.90 -19.86
N LYS A 106 56.05 -26.66 -20.93
CA LYS A 106 54.69 -26.83 -21.45
C LYS A 106 53.67 -27.34 -20.41
N PRO A 107 53.87 -28.50 -19.75
CA PRO A 107 52.91 -28.97 -18.74
C PRO A 107 52.75 -28.01 -17.55
N ASN A 108 53.79 -27.24 -17.23
CA ASN A 108 53.73 -26.24 -16.17
C ASN A 108 52.91 -25.02 -16.57
N ASP A 109 53.09 -24.56 -17.81
CA ASP A 109 52.33 -23.44 -18.40
C ASP A 109 50.84 -23.83 -18.53
N ASP A 110 50.55 -25.02 -19.06
CA ASP A 110 49.19 -25.55 -19.19
C ASP A 110 48.45 -25.61 -17.81
N GLU A 111 49.15 -25.95 -16.72
CA GLU A 111 48.57 -25.93 -15.36
C GLU A 111 48.43 -24.51 -14.78
N HIS A 112 49.38 -23.62 -15.04
CA HIS A 112 49.28 -22.22 -14.60
C HIS A 112 48.10 -21.52 -15.29
N ASP A 113 47.92 -21.77 -16.59
CA ASP A 113 46.79 -21.28 -17.37
C ASP A 113 45.48 -21.83 -16.81
N ARG A 114 45.42 -23.13 -16.47
CA ARG A 114 44.22 -23.71 -15.84
C ARG A 114 43.92 -23.07 -14.49
N HIS A 115 44.91 -22.87 -13.63
CA HIS A 115 44.69 -22.18 -12.36
C HIS A 115 44.20 -20.75 -12.57
N ARG A 116 44.70 -20.04 -13.59
CA ARG A 116 44.26 -18.68 -13.91
C ARG A 116 42.81 -18.65 -14.38
N ILE A 117 42.44 -19.59 -15.25
CA ILE A 117 41.08 -19.86 -15.72
C ILE A 117 40.15 -20.08 -14.51
N ILE A 118 40.48 -21.01 -13.62
CA ILE A 118 39.69 -21.33 -12.41
C ILE A 118 39.56 -20.10 -11.49
N GLN A 119 40.63 -19.33 -11.32
CA GLN A 119 40.58 -18.09 -10.51
C GLN A 119 39.59 -17.05 -11.07
N GLN A 120 39.49 -16.92 -12.40
CA GLN A 120 38.52 -16.02 -13.02
C GLN A 120 37.07 -16.50 -12.81
N GLU A 121 36.83 -17.81 -12.92
CA GLU A 121 35.53 -18.42 -12.62
C GLU A 121 35.13 -18.22 -11.16
N LEU A 122 36.05 -18.51 -10.22
CA LEU A 122 35.82 -18.31 -8.79
C LEU A 122 35.54 -16.83 -8.47
N LYS A 123 36.24 -15.89 -9.11
CA LYS A 123 35.97 -14.45 -8.96
C LYS A 123 34.55 -14.13 -9.41
N ARG A 124 34.13 -14.60 -10.59
CA ARG A 124 32.77 -14.39 -11.11
C ARG A 124 31.69 -14.99 -10.21
N GLU A 125 31.91 -16.20 -9.71
CA GLU A 125 30.97 -16.84 -8.78
C GLU A 125 30.89 -16.09 -7.45
N ALA A 126 32.05 -15.70 -6.90
CA ALA A 126 32.09 -14.89 -5.69
C ALA A 126 31.40 -13.52 -5.88
N GLU A 127 31.46 -12.92 -7.07
CA GLU A 127 30.74 -11.67 -7.42
C GLU A 127 29.22 -11.82 -7.49
N ARG A 128 28.74 -13.04 -7.75
CA ARG A 128 27.31 -13.37 -7.78
C ARG A 128 26.75 -13.84 -6.43
N ALA A 129 27.63 -14.18 -5.49
CA ALA A 129 27.24 -14.61 -4.16
C ALA A 129 26.76 -13.43 -3.29
N ILE A 130 25.91 -13.74 -2.31
CA ILE A 130 25.58 -12.79 -1.23
C ILE A 130 26.82 -12.61 -0.36
N ARG A 131 27.38 -11.40 -0.34
CA ARG A 131 28.61 -11.08 0.40
C ARG A 131 28.29 -10.44 1.75
N GLY A 132 28.91 -10.96 2.79
CA GLY A 132 28.98 -10.27 4.09
C GLY A 132 29.97 -9.10 4.05
N PRO A 133 29.88 -8.14 4.99
CA PRO A 133 30.85 -7.08 5.13
C PRO A 133 32.23 -7.63 5.51
N MET A 134 33.29 -6.92 5.07
CA MET A 134 34.67 -7.33 5.32
C MET A 134 34.96 -7.33 6.83
N GLY A 135 35.44 -8.46 7.36
CA GLY A 135 35.72 -8.66 8.79
C GLY A 135 34.61 -9.36 9.58
N MET A 136 33.45 -9.63 8.97
CA MET A 136 32.37 -10.41 9.59
C MET A 136 32.13 -11.71 8.81
N LYS A 137 31.67 -12.75 9.51
CA LYS A 137 31.19 -13.98 8.84
C LYS A 137 29.92 -13.62 8.06
N ALA A 138 29.86 -13.99 6.78
CA ALA A 138 28.64 -13.83 6.00
C ALA A 138 27.49 -14.62 6.66
N PRO A 139 26.26 -14.08 6.70
CA PRO A 139 25.10 -14.81 7.19
C PRO A 139 24.95 -16.14 6.45
N GLU A 140 24.66 -17.20 7.19
CA GLU A 140 24.33 -18.48 6.59
C GLU A 140 22.91 -18.41 6.01
N ILE A 141 22.72 -18.96 4.82
CA ILE A 141 21.38 -19.13 4.23
C ILE A 141 20.87 -20.49 4.72
N ILE A 142 19.89 -20.46 5.62
CA ILE A 142 19.31 -21.66 6.22
C ILE A 142 18.00 -21.98 5.49
N GLY A 143 17.93 -23.18 4.91
CA GLY A 143 16.78 -23.69 4.17
C GLY A 143 16.91 -23.61 2.65
N GLU A 144 16.00 -24.26 1.94
CA GLU A 144 15.96 -24.24 0.48
C GLU A 144 15.14 -23.04 -0.01
N PRO A 145 15.66 -22.20 -0.93
CA PRO A 145 14.89 -21.09 -1.49
C PRO A 145 13.70 -21.62 -2.28
N THR A 146 12.50 -21.48 -1.70
CA THR A 146 11.24 -21.85 -2.35
C THR A 146 10.70 -20.70 -3.22
N PRO A 147 10.07 -21.00 -4.37
CA PRO A 147 9.41 -19.98 -5.19
C PRO A 147 8.43 -19.10 -4.39
N ASP A 148 8.32 -17.84 -4.78
CA ASP A 148 7.41 -16.84 -4.20
C ASP A 148 7.61 -16.52 -2.71
N ARG A 149 8.74 -16.89 -2.12
CA ARG A 149 9.10 -16.52 -0.75
C ARG A 149 10.16 -15.43 -0.70
N THR A 150 10.10 -14.64 0.36
CA THR A 150 11.10 -13.59 0.62
C THR A 150 12.31 -14.16 1.35
N LEU A 151 13.46 -13.48 1.27
CA LEU A 151 14.60 -13.72 2.16
C LEU A 151 14.49 -12.73 3.32
N MET A 152 14.55 -13.22 4.56
CA MET A 152 14.51 -12.39 5.76
C MET A 152 15.59 -12.80 6.75
N PHE A 153 15.95 -11.89 7.65
CA PHE A 153 16.86 -12.19 8.75
C PHE A 153 16.09 -12.74 9.95
N ASP A 154 16.60 -13.81 10.56
CA ASP A 154 16.11 -14.29 11.85
C ASP A 154 16.67 -13.47 13.02
N ASN A 155 16.29 -13.83 14.24
CA ASN A 155 16.77 -13.16 15.46
C ASN A 155 18.27 -13.37 15.71
N ASP A 156 18.88 -14.39 15.11
CA ASP A 156 20.29 -14.74 15.25
C ASP A 156 21.15 -14.12 14.11
N GLY A 157 20.51 -13.42 13.17
CA GLY A 157 21.16 -12.74 12.05
C GLY A 157 21.44 -13.64 10.83
N ASN A 158 20.86 -14.84 10.78
CA ASN A 158 20.94 -15.72 9.62
C ASN A 158 19.87 -15.37 8.58
N ILE A 159 20.13 -15.70 7.32
CA ILE A 159 19.15 -15.51 6.24
C ILE A 159 18.27 -16.77 6.19
N ILE A 160 16.97 -16.58 6.40
CA ILE A 160 15.95 -17.63 6.33
C ILE A 160 14.89 -17.29 5.28
N VAL A 161 14.17 -18.31 4.85
CA VAL A 161 13.02 -18.15 3.95
C VAL A 161 11.83 -17.60 4.75
N GLY A 162 11.36 -16.44 4.33
CA GLY A 162 10.27 -15.71 4.96
C GLY A 162 8.90 -15.94 4.32
N PRO A 163 7.87 -15.21 4.80
CA PRO A 163 6.54 -15.23 4.19
C PRO A 163 6.58 -14.74 2.73
N ASN A 164 5.50 -14.99 1.99
CA ASN A 164 5.41 -14.48 0.63
C ASN A 164 5.14 -12.95 0.66
N ALA A 165 5.35 -12.26 -0.45
CA ALA A 165 5.15 -10.81 -0.51
C ALA A 165 3.68 -10.40 -0.27
N GLY A 166 2.72 -11.25 -0.65
CA GLY A 166 1.29 -11.04 -0.43
C GLY A 166 0.90 -11.06 1.05
N ASP A 167 1.49 -11.96 1.84
CA ASP A 167 1.29 -12.10 3.28
C ASP A 167 1.79 -10.84 3.99
N VAL A 168 2.96 -10.33 3.59
CA VAL A 168 3.54 -9.08 4.13
C VAL A 168 2.66 -7.87 3.78
N ALA A 169 2.20 -7.79 2.52
CA ALA A 169 1.31 -6.71 2.10
C ALA A 169 -0.05 -6.77 2.84
N GLY A 170 -0.60 -7.97 3.02
CA GLY A 170 -1.84 -8.20 3.76
C GLY A 170 -1.72 -7.82 5.23
N ALA A 171 -0.60 -8.15 5.87
CA ALA A 171 -0.33 -7.75 7.25
C ALA A 171 -0.27 -6.21 7.41
N ASN A 172 0.38 -5.51 6.48
CA ASN A 172 0.41 -4.04 6.48
C ASN A 172 -0.97 -3.43 6.28
N GLN A 173 -1.78 -3.98 5.38
CA GLN A 173 -3.14 -3.51 5.14
C GLN A 173 -4.05 -3.73 6.36
N ALA A 174 -3.95 -4.89 7.00
CA ALA A 174 -4.68 -5.20 8.23
C ALA A 174 -4.29 -4.23 9.36
N ALA A 175 -3.00 -3.93 9.51
CA ALA A 175 -2.52 -2.96 10.49
C ALA A 175 -3.08 -1.55 10.24
N GLN A 176 -3.08 -1.08 8.98
CA GLN A 176 -3.67 0.22 8.62
C GLN A 176 -5.17 0.27 8.92
N THR A 177 -5.90 -0.80 8.58
CA THR A 177 -7.34 -0.90 8.86
C THR A 177 -7.62 -0.85 10.36
N ALA A 178 -6.79 -1.51 11.17
CA ALA A 178 -6.91 -1.45 12.63
C ALA A 178 -6.67 -0.04 13.19
N VAL A 179 -5.68 0.70 12.65
CA VAL A 179 -5.40 2.09 13.03
C VAL A 179 -6.60 2.99 12.69
N THR A 180 -7.12 2.92 11.46
CA THR A 180 -8.27 3.73 11.04
C THR A 180 -9.54 3.41 11.84
N ALA A 181 -9.76 2.12 12.17
CA ALA A 181 -10.87 1.72 13.03
C ALA A 181 -10.73 2.33 14.44
N ALA A 182 -9.52 2.34 15.00
CA ALA A 182 -9.25 2.96 16.30
C ALA A 182 -9.51 4.48 16.29
N GLU A 183 -9.08 5.19 15.24
CA GLU A 183 -9.35 6.63 15.06
C GLU A 183 -10.85 6.92 14.98
N THR A 184 -11.58 6.11 14.21
CA THR A 184 -13.04 6.24 14.06
C THR A 184 -13.76 6.07 15.40
N VAL A 185 -13.33 5.10 16.22
CA VAL A 185 -13.88 4.89 17.57
C VAL A 185 -13.58 6.08 18.49
N GLN A 186 -12.39 6.67 18.41
CA GLN A 186 -12.06 7.86 19.20
C GLN A 186 -12.90 9.07 18.80
N LEU A 187 -13.09 9.29 17.50
CA LEU A 187 -13.95 10.36 17.00
C LEU A 187 -15.41 10.15 17.45
N ALA A 188 -15.92 8.93 17.32
CA ALA A 188 -17.27 8.60 17.78
C ALA A 188 -17.44 8.84 19.29
N LYS A 189 -16.43 8.47 20.10
CA LYS A 189 -16.42 8.75 21.54
C LYS A 189 -16.46 10.25 21.83
N GLN A 190 -15.67 11.05 21.12
CA GLN A 190 -15.66 12.50 21.30
C GLN A 190 -17.01 13.13 20.93
N ASN A 191 -17.59 12.70 19.80
CA ASN A 191 -18.91 13.16 19.39
C ASN A 191 -19.99 12.85 20.43
N VAL A 192 -19.93 11.68 21.07
CA VAL A 192 -20.87 11.33 22.16
C VAL A 192 -20.69 12.27 23.36
N LEU A 193 -19.46 12.54 23.78
CA LEU A 193 -19.18 13.47 24.90
C LEU A 193 -19.67 14.89 24.58
N ASP A 194 -19.42 15.38 23.37
CA ASP A 194 -19.86 16.71 22.94
C ASP A 194 -21.39 16.81 22.89
N LEU A 195 -22.07 15.74 22.46
CA LEU A 195 -23.54 15.66 22.47
C LEU A 195 -24.10 15.59 23.89
N GLU A 196 -23.49 14.83 24.80
CA GLU A 196 -23.87 14.78 26.21
C GLU A 196 -23.74 16.16 26.86
N GLU A 197 -22.63 16.86 26.61
CA GLU A 197 -22.43 18.22 27.11
C GLU A 197 -23.44 19.20 26.52
N LYS A 198 -23.70 19.13 25.21
CA LYS A 198 -24.72 19.94 24.55
C LYS A 198 -26.09 19.68 25.17
N ALA A 199 -26.51 18.42 25.32
CA ALA A 199 -27.78 18.05 25.94
C ALA A 199 -27.90 18.56 27.38
N ARG A 200 -26.82 18.48 28.17
CA ARG A 200 -26.76 19.06 29.52
C ARG A 200 -27.02 20.56 29.50
N ARG A 201 -26.33 21.31 28.61
CA ARG A 201 -26.53 22.76 28.47
C ARG A 201 -27.97 23.10 28.07
N TRP A 202 -28.56 22.37 27.13
CA TRP A 202 -29.97 22.56 26.75
C TRP A 202 -30.93 22.45 27.94
N ALA A 203 -30.71 21.49 28.84
CA ALA A 203 -31.61 21.23 29.98
C ALA A 203 -31.40 22.19 31.16
N SER A 204 -30.15 22.55 31.48
CA SER A 204 -29.83 23.19 32.76
C SER A 204 -29.38 24.64 32.69
N GLU A 205 -28.93 25.12 31.52
CA GLU A 205 -28.29 26.43 31.37
C GLU A 205 -29.25 27.57 31.73
N THR A 206 -28.69 28.63 32.31
CA THR A 206 -29.45 29.80 32.74
C THR A 206 -30.19 30.47 31.57
N PRO A 207 -31.41 31.00 31.80
CA PRO A 207 -32.14 31.77 30.79
C PRO A 207 -31.31 32.90 30.19
N GLY A 208 -31.34 33.06 28.87
CA GLY A 208 -30.60 34.11 28.15
C GLY A 208 -29.18 33.73 27.73
N THR A 209 -28.72 32.53 28.10
CA THR A 209 -27.47 31.96 27.61
C THR A 209 -27.73 31.12 26.36
N GLU A 210 -26.96 31.38 25.31
CA GLU A 210 -27.03 30.65 24.04
C GLU A 210 -26.34 29.28 24.16
N VAL A 211 -27.04 28.23 23.74
CA VAL A 211 -26.58 26.83 23.82
C VAL A 211 -26.03 26.35 22.47
N SER A 212 -26.58 26.87 21.37
CA SER A 212 -26.16 26.63 19.98
C SER A 212 -26.48 27.89 19.16
N ASP A 213 -25.89 28.05 17.98
CA ASP A 213 -26.07 29.24 17.14
C ASP A 213 -27.55 29.60 16.93
N GLY A 214 -28.00 30.69 17.57
CA GLY A 214 -29.36 31.20 17.59
C GLY A 214 -30.35 30.48 18.54
N GLU A 215 -29.90 29.46 19.28
CA GLU A 215 -30.75 28.59 20.10
C GLU A 215 -30.44 28.68 21.60
N TYR A 216 -31.49 28.83 22.41
CA TYR A 216 -31.40 29.04 23.87
C TYR A 216 -31.88 27.82 24.67
N SER A 217 -31.54 27.76 25.95
CA SER A 217 -31.89 26.64 26.83
C SER A 217 -33.41 26.46 27.00
N ALA A 218 -33.84 25.25 27.38
CA ALA A 218 -35.25 24.97 27.68
C ALA A 218 -35.80 25.88 28.79
N LYS A 219 -34.95 26.26 29.76
CA LYS A 219 -35.31 27.22 30.82
C LYS A 219 -35.57 28.63 30.26
N HIS A 220 -34.87 29.06 29.22
CA HIS A 220 -35.13 30.35 28.57
C HIS A 220 -36.53 30.39 27.96
N TYR A 221 -36.90 29.36 27.19
CA TYR A 221 -38.24 29.29 26.60
C TYR A 221 -39.34 29.13 27.65
N ALA A 222 -39.09 28.40 28.73
CA ALA A 222 -40.02 28.30 29.85
C ALA A 222 -40.27 29.66 30.51
N GLU A 223 -39.23 30.49 30.68
CA GLU A 223 -39.33 31.83 31.24
C GLU A 223 -40.10 32.78 30.31
N ILE A 224 -39.83 32.77 29.00
CA ILE A 224 -40.60 33.54 28.02
C ILE A 224 -42.08 33.15 28.05
N ALA A 225 -42.37 31.85 28.08
CA ALA A 225 -43.74 31.36 28.13
C ALA A 225 -44.46 31.84 29.41
N ARG A 226 -43.76 31.82 30.55
CA ARG A 226 -44.29 32.35 31.81
C ARG A 226 -44.62 33.84 31.71
N GLN A 227 -43.70 34.64 31.16
CA GLN A 227 -43.91 36.09 30.98
C GLN A 227 -45.08 36.41 30.05
N LEU A 228 -45.32 35.59 29.03
CA LEU A 228 -46.47 35.77 28.13
C LEU A 228 -47.80 35.46 28.81
N VAL A 229 -47.84 34.48 29.72
CA VAL A 229 -49.05 34.16 30.51
C VAL A 229 -49.32 35.19 31.60
N GLU A 230 -48.27 35.72 32.24
CA GLU A 230 -48.40 36.72 33.31
C GLU A 230 -48.69 38.15 32.80
N LYS A 231 -48.66 38.40 31.48
CA LYS A 231 -49.08 39.70 30.94
C LYS A 231 -50.58 39.92 31.22
N PRO A 232 -50.97 40.96 31.97
CA PRO A 232 -52.37 41.24 32.20
C PRO A 232 -53.04 41.57 30.87
N LEU A 233 -53.99 40.73 30.45
CA LEU A 233 -54.91 41.07 29.37
C LEU A 233 -55.71 42.29 29.82
N ILE A 234 -55.50 43.43 29.17
CA ILE A 234 -56.32 44.62 29.40
C ILE A 234 -57.68 44.34 28.79
N PHE A 235 -58.69 44.12 29.63
CA PHE A 235 -60.06 43.92 29.19
C PHE A 235 -60.71 45.29 28.95
N TYR A 236 -61.12 45.54 27.71
CA TYR A 236 -61.95 46.68 27.36
C TYR A 236 -63.39 46.19 27.21
N GLY A 237 -64.17 46.29 28.27
CA GLY A 237 -65.56 45.85 28.32
C GLY A 237 -66.54 47.01 28.42
N LEU A 238 -67.76 46.79 27.93
CA LEU A 238 -68.88 47.68 28.16
C LEU A 238 -69.71 47.15 29.33
N ARG A 239 -69.79 47.92 30.42
CA ARG A 239 -70.72 47.63 31.54
C ARG A 239 -71.98 48.45 31.37
N ARG A 240 -73.15 47.84 31.60
CA ARG A 240 -74.43 48.55 31.66
C ARG A 240 -74.55 49.31 32.98
N GLY A 241 -74.51 50.63 32.91
CA GLY A 241 -74.99 51.53 33.97
C GLY A 241 -76.48 51.79 33.81
N ASP A 242 -77.09 52.41 34.82
CA ASP A 242 -78.55 52.50 34.97
C ASP A 242 -79.28 53.13 33.78
N ASN A 243 -78.60 53.87 32.88
CA ASN A 243 -79.15 54.28 31.58
C ASN A 243 -78.11 54.55 30.46
N HIS A 244 -76.87 54.05 30.57
CA HIS A 244 -75.87 54.12 29.49
C HIS A 244 -74.82 53.00 29.61
N LEU A 245 -74.18 52.63 28.50
CA LEU A 245 -73.02 51.72 28.49
C LEU A 245 -71.76 52.53 28.83
N ILE A 246 -71.04 52.11 29.87
CA ILE A 246 -69.79 52.74 30.32
C ILE A 246 -68.62 51.89 29.82
N PHE A 247 -67.66 52.52 29.17
CA PHE A 247 -66.35 51.92 28.88
C PHE A 247 -65.55 51.88 30.18
N ASP A 248 -65.20 50.68 30.65
CA ASP A 248 -64.37 50.49 31.84
C ASP A 248 -63.09 49.74 31.47
N VAL A 249 -61.98 50.11 32.11
CA VAL A 249 -60.65 49.53 31.86
C VAL A 249 -60.17 48.91 33.17
N GLY A 250 -60.31 47.59 33.26
CA GLY A 250 -59.92 46.83 34.46
C GLY A 250 -58.89 45.75 34.12
N ALA A 251 -57.86 45.63 34.96
CA ALA A 251 -56.94 44.49 34.93
C ALA A 251 -57.56 43.31 35.70
N GLY A 252 -57.68 42.15 35.07
CA GLY A 252 -58.21 40.94 35.71
C GLY A 252 -57.77 39.65 35.00
N ASN A 253 -57.66 38.56 35.74
CA ASN A 253 -57.30 37.24 35.21
C ASN A 253 -58.50 36.61 34.49
N PHE A 254 -58.34 36.31 33.20
CA PHE A 254 -59.40 35.70 32.38
C PHE A 254 -59.38 34.17 32.50
N VAL A 255 -60.51 33.55 32.84
CA VAL A 255 -60.70 32.09 32.85
C VAL A 255 -61.73 31.73 31.77
N SER A 256 -61.30 31.09 30.68
CA SER A 256 -62.10 30.93 29.46
C SER A 256 -63.34 30.04 29.61
N GLN A 257 -63.45 29.28 30.70
CA GLN A 257 -64.59 28.38 30.95
C GLN A 257 -65.87 29.11 31.36
N ASN A 258 -65.79 30.40 31.72
CA ASN A 258 -66.91 31.14 32.28
C ASN A 258 -67.71 31.98 31.26
N TYR A 259 -67.30 32.03 29.99
CA TYR A 259 -67.93 32.89 28.99
C TYR A 259 -68.32 32.09 27.73
N ARG A 260 -69.61 32.12 27.37
CA ARG A 260 -70.24 31.24 26.37
C ARG A 260 -70.29 31.82 24.95
N TRP A 261 -69.79 33.03 24.74
CA TRP A 261 -69.70 33.68 23.43
C TRP A 261 -68.49 34.63 23.40
N TRP A 262 -68.00 34.91 22.19
CA TRP A 262 -66.71 35.51 21.90
C TRP A 262 -67.00 36.78 21.09
N ASP A 263 -66.49 37.92 21.51
CA ASP A 263 -66.54 39.15 20.71
C ASP A 263 -65.13 39.56 20.29
N LEU A 264 -64.92 39.63 18.98
CA LEU A 264 -63.77 40.26 18.36
C LEU A 264 -64.16 41.67 17.97
N LYS A 265 -63.34 42.66 18.29
CA LYS A 265 -63.51 44.00 17.71
C LYS A 265 -62.19 44.55 17.20
N SER A 266 -62.17 44.92 15.92
CA SER A 266 -61.07 45.63 15.27
C SER A 266 -61.25 47.15 15.41
N PRO A 267 -60.16 47.93 15.31
CA PRO A 267 -60.23 49.40 15.36
C PRO A 267 -60.98 49.94 14.13
N GLY A 268 -61.91 50.88 14.33
CA GLY A 268 -62.61 51.59 13.25
C GLY A 268 -64.10 51.26 13.07
N ILE A 269 -64.70 50.43 13.92
CA ILE A 269 -66.16 50.16 13.84
C ILE A 269 -66.84 50.61 15.13
N ASN A 270 -67.82 51.50 15.04
CA ASN A 270 -68.70 51.86 16.13
C ASN A 270 -69.97 51.02 16.08
N PHE A 271 -70.44 50.57 17.25
CA PHE A 271 -71.73 49.90 17.39
C PHE A 271 -72.63 50.77 18.25
N SER A 272 -73.87 50.97 17.81
CA SER A 272 -74.93 51.59 18.60
C SER A 272 -76.19 50.73 18.51
N ILE A 273 -77.15 50.94 19.41
CA ILE A 273 -78.46 50.27 19.36
C ILE A 273 -79.52 51.36 19.26
N ASP A 274 -80.41 51.26 18.27
CA ASP A 274 -81.49 52.23 18.10
C ASP A 274 -82.62 52.05 19.13
N ALA A 275 -83.56 52.99 19.15
CA ALA A 275 -84.69 52.97 20.08
C ALA A 275 -85.61 51.74 19.93
N ASN A 276 -85.46 50.96 18.85
CA ASN A 276 -86.23 49.74 18.59
C ASN A 276 -85.43 48.46 18.89
N GLY A 277 -84.20 48.57 19.39
CA GLY A 277 -83.37 47.44 19.76
C GLY A 277 -82.56 46.84 18.62
N HIS A 278 -82.45 47.51 17.47
CA HIS A 278 -81.59 47.05 16.39
C HIS A 278 -80.14 47.49 16.60
N LEU A 279 -79.20 46.57 16.40
CA LEU A 279 -77.77 46.87 16.41
C LEU A 279 -77.39 47.56 15.08
N ILE A 280 -76.90 48.79 15.19
CA ILE A 280 -76.35 49.56 14.08
C ILE A 280 -74.83 49.50 14.19
N ALA A 281 -74.18 49.08 13.11
CA ALA A 281 -72.73 49.10 12.97
C ALA A 281 -72.34 50.17 11.97
N GLU A 282 -71.60 51.18 12.43
CA GLU A 282 -71.04 52.24 11.59
C GLU A 282 -69.53 52.02 11.47
N ILE A 283 -69.05 51.91 10.23
CA ILE A 283 -67.63 51.86 9.93
C ILE A 283 -67.14 53.31 9.86
N MET A 284 -66.09 53.63 10.60
CA MET A 284 -65.41 54.92 10.62
C MET A 284 -64.28 54.95 9.59
#